data_AF-A0A3C0QQE3-F1
#
_entry.id   AF-A0A3C0QQE3-F1
#
_cell.length_a   1.000
_cell.length_b   1.000
_cell.length_c   1.000
_cell.angle_alpha   90.00
_cell.angle_beta   90.00
_cell.angle_gamma   90.00
#
_symmetry.space_group_name_H-M   'P 1'
#
loop_
_entity.id
_entity.type
_entity.pdbx_description
1 polymer ?
#
loop_
_entity_poly.entity_id
_entity_poly.type
_entity_poly.pdbx_seq_one_letter_code
_entity_poly.pdbx_strand_id
1 'polypeptide(L)'
;MNRFRRITALFLMVSVLVPCFTGCHKEPTTPEEFEMGEENLPYGATMKSDKTSYGVPVTYDRRFVTKEQISAVADLCTAIQNQDGGLYAVITPEGYADYQVNEVYSYESTDEMMQALHSSIAQNTAEDFNFSMVLVNGVSDDIHFGGLVEAVALMDNLTENQFSASMLGAWDFTVEWDFTYENDTKSTIVDEQHIYVFQTPNGYYAMM
;
A
#
# COMPACT_ATOMS: atom_id res chain seq x y z
N MET A 1 -32.58 -56.75 -34.77
CA MET A 1 -31.69 -57.93 -34.75
C MET A 1 -30.35 -57.48 -34.18
N ASN A 2 -30.11 -57.74 -32.88
CA ASN A 2 -29.26 -58.82 -32.34
C ASN A 2 -27.76 -58.43 -32.36
N ARG A 3 -26.93 -58.45 -31.30
CA ARG A 3 -26.96 -58.94 -29.89
C ARG A 3 -25.77 -58.23 -29.18
N PHE A 4 -25.92 -57.63 -28.00
CA PHE A 4 -25.78 -58.20 -26.64
C PHE A 4 -24.44 -58.90 -26.30
N ARG A 5 -23.79 -58.34 -25.24
CA ARG A 5 -22.98 -58.96 -24.16
C ARG A 5 -21.50 -59.32 -24.40
N ARG A 6 -20.63 -58.80 -23.52
CA ARG A 6 -20.02 -59.56 -22.39
C ARG A 6 -19.59 -58.63 -21.24
N ILE A 7 -19.72 -59.16 -20.03
CA ILE A 7 -19.62 -58.57 -18.68
C ILE A 7 -18.38 -59.18 -17.99
N THR A 8 -17.97 -58.62 -16.84
CA THR A 8 -17.17 -59.19 -15.70
C THR A 8 -15.64 -59.21 -15.89
N ALA A 9 -14.77 -58.98 -14.89
CA ALA A 9 -14.85 -58.83 -13.43
C ALA A 9 -13.56 -58.07 -12.97
N LEU A 10 -13.60 -57.13 -12.02
CA LEU A 10 -13.31 -57.29 -10.59
C LEU A 10 -12.07 -58.16 -10.27
N PHE A 11 -10.95 -57.53 -9.86
CA PHE A 11 -10.04 -58.14 -8.88
C PHE A 11 -9.37 -57.06 -8.01
N LEU A 12 -9.52 -57.29 -6.71
CA LEU A 12 -9.08 -56.53 -5.57
C LEU A 12 -7.82 -57.23 -5.04
N MET A 13 -6.71 -56.52 -4.82
CA MET A 13 -5.67 -57.00 -3.92
C MET A 13 -4.88 -55.85 -3.28
N VAL A 14 -5.18 -55.66 -2.00
CA VAL A 14 -4.33 -55.02 -1.01
C VAL A 14 -3.29 -56.05 -0.56
N SER A 15 -2.01 -55.67 -0.52
CA SER A 15 -0.99 -56.41 0.24
C SER A 15 0.00 -55.42 0.87
N VAL A 16 -0.03 -55.40 2.19
CA VAL A 16 0.77 -54.66 3.17
C VAL A 16 2.01 -55.50 3.55
N LEU A 17 3.05 -54.84 4.12
CA LEU A 17 4.28 -55.35 4.81
C LEU A 17 5.55 -55.37 3.92
N VAL A 18 6.75 -54.94 4.32
CA VAL A 18 7.35 -54.68 5.65
C VAL A 18 8.65 -53.84 5.51
N PRO A 19 9.13 -53.18 6.58
CA PRO A 19 10.13 -52.10 6.54
C PRO A 19 11.58 -52.59 6.52
N CYS A 20 12.45 -51.88 5.81
CA CYS A 20 13.89 -51.97 6.00
C CYS A 20 14.34 -50.87 6.97
N PHE A 21 14.50 -51.23 8.24
CA PHE A 21 15.41 -50.52 9.13
C PHE A 21 16.83 -50.74 8.63
N THR A 22 17.46 -49.68 8.12
CA THR A 22 18.91 -49.52 8.21
C THR A 22 19.15 -48.11 8.73
N GLY A 23 19.58 -48.03 9.99
CA GLY A 23 20.04 -46.79 10.59
C GLY A 23 21.45 -46.48 10.11
N CYS A 24 21.68 -45.22 9.74
CA CYS A 24 23.00 -44.62 9.68
C CYS A 24 22.89 -43.15 10.09
N HIS A 25 23.59 -42.83 11.19
CA HIS A 25 24.04 -41.51 11.63
C HIS A 25 22.99 -40.43 11.94
N LYS A 26 22.79 -40.17 13.24
CA LYS A 26 22.27 -38.89 13.73
C LYS A 26 23.36 -37.84 13.55
N GLU A 27 23.27 -37.05 12.50
CA GLU A 27 23.84 -35.69 12.54
C GLU A 27 22.92 -34.82 13.42
N PRO A 28 23.46 -33.90 14.23
CA PRO A 28 22.64 -32.99 15.02
C PRO A 28 21.93 -32.02 14.07
N THR A 29 20.70 -32.32 13.69
CA THR A 29 19.84 -31.41 12.92
C THR A 29 19.17 -30.43 13.88
N THR A 30 19.97 -29.63 14.58
CA THR A 30 19.53 -28.27 14.89
C THR A 30 19.76 -27.51 13.58
N PRO A 31 18.71 -27.02 12.90
CA PRO A 31 18.92 -25.97 11.92
C PRO A 31 19.60 -24.85 12.73
N GLU A 32 20.86 -24.56 12.43
CA GLU A 32 21.35 -23.22 12.69
C GLU A 32 20.36 -22.32 11.96
N GLU A 33 19.52 -21.60 12.71
CA GLU A 33 18.78 -20.47 12.16
C GLU A 33 19.86 -19.53 11.63
N PHE A 34 20.15 -19.64 10.34
CA PHE A 34 20.86 -18.62 9.62
C PHE A 34 19.96 -17.39 9.72
N GLU A 35 20.21 -16.54 10.71
CA GLU A 35 19.70 -15.17 10.76
C GLU A 35 20.33 -14.42 9.58
N MET A 36 19.69 -14.59 8.42
CA MET A 36 19.96 -13.80 7.25
C MET A 36 19.30 -12.45 7.48
N GLY A 37 20.10 -11.40 7.63
CA GLY A 37 19.60 -10.03 7.66
C GLY A 37 18.69 -9.77 6.44
N GLU A 38 17.64 -8.99 6.62
CA GLU A 38 16.60 -8.80 5.59
C GLU A 38 17.15 -8.25 4.26
N GLU A 39 18.27 -7.54 4.33
CA GLU A 39 19.02 -7.04 3.18
C GLU A 39 19.53 -8.16 2.25
N ASN A 40 19.70 -9.37 2.77
CA ASN A 40 20.20 -10.52 2.03
C ASN A 40 19.08 -11.44 1.51
N LEU A 41 17.81 -11.14 1.83
CA LEU A 41 16.68 -11.92 1.37
C LEU A 41 16.45 -11.73 -0.15
N PRO A 42 16.00 -12.79 -0.85
CA PRO A 42 15.66 -12.70 -2.27
C PRO A 42 14.69 -11.55 -2.58
N TYR A 43 14.79 -11.00 -3.80
CA TYR A 43 13.84 -9.99 -4.27
C TYR A 43 12.39 -10.47 -4.07
N GLY A 44 11.54 -9.62 -3.51
CA GLY A 44 10.15 -9.93 -3.23
C GLY A 44 9.88 -10.64 -1.88
N ALA A 45 10.89 -11.20 -1.21
CA ALA A 45 10.69 -11.97 0.04
C ALA A 45 10.21 -11.11 1.22
N THR A 46 10.36 -9.79 1.12
CA THR A 46 9.97 -8.81 2.12
C THR A 46 8.76 -7.97 1.70
N MET A 47 8.19 -8.26 0.52
CA MET A 47 6.92 -7.69 0.10
C MET A 47 5.81 -8.18 1.02
N LYS A 48 5.02 -7.23 1.52
CA LYS A 48 3.86 -7.50 2.36
C LYS A 48 2.64 -6.89 1.69
N SER A 49 1.62 -7.72 1.46
CA SER A 49 0.28 -7.27 1.10
C SER A 49 -0.62 -7.31 2.34
N ASP A 50 -1.10 -6.15 2.75
CA ASP A 50 -1.97 -5.98 3.90
C ASP A 50 -3.34 -5.49 3.43
N LYS A 51 -4.37 -6.32 3.64
CA LYS A 51 -5.73 -6.04 3.19
C LYS A 51 -6.68 -5.58 4.30
N THR A 52 -6.21 -5.56 5.54
CA THR A 52 -7.11 -5.44 6.71
C THR A 52 -6.62 -4.47 7.77
N SER A 53 -5.34 -4.12 7.79
CA SER A 53 -4.79 -3.25 8.84
C SER A 53 -5.00 -1.76 8.58
N TYR A 54 -5.42 -1.38 7.37
CA TYR A 54 -5.55 0.00 6.92
C TYR A 54 -6.92 0.22 6.25
N GLY A 55 -7.29 1.49 6.02
CA GLY A 55 -8.56 1.85 5.38
C GLY A 55 -8.68 1.43 3.90
N VAL A 56 -7.54 1.16 3.26
CA VAL A 56 -7.43 0.59 1.90
C VAL A 56 -6.42 -0.56 1.88
N PRO A 57 -6.51 -1.53 0.95
CA PRO A 57 -5.49 -2.56 0.79
C PRO A 57 -4.15 -1.95 0.32
N VAL A 58 -3.04 -2.31 0.98
CA VAL A 58 -1.71 -1.78 0.64
C VAL A 58 -0.70 -2.91 0.44
N THR A 59 0.15 -2.79 -0.58
CA THR A 59 1.31 -3.65 -0.80
C THR A 59 2.60 -2.83 -0.75
N TYR A 60 3.60 -3.30 0.02
CA TYR A 60 4.85 -2.56 0.22
C TYR A 60 6.03 -3.48 0.61
N ASP A 61 7.27 -3.02 0.39
CA ASP A 61 8.47 -3.73 0.87
C ASP A 61 8.86 -3.26 2.27
N ARG A 62 8.67 -4.13 3.27
CA ARG A 62 8.89 -3.79 4.69
C ARG A 62 10.34 -3.48 5.07
N ARG A 63 11.31 -3.69 4.17
CA ARG A 63 12.72 -3.30 4.40
C ARG A 63 12.93 -1.79 4.36
N PHE A 64 12.12 -1.09 3.57
CA PHE A 64 12.36 0.32 3.25
C PHE A 64 11.36 1.26 3.91
N VAL A 65 10.23 0.74 4.39
CA VAL A 65 9.13 1.55 4.90
C VAL A 65 8.61 1.02 6.23
N THR A 66 8.25 1.93 7.12
CA THR A 66 7.66 1.63 8.43
C THR A 66 6.14 1.50 8.34
N LYS A 67 5.50 0.93 9.36
CA LYS A 67 4.04 0.81 9.39
C LYS A 67 3.35 2.16 9.50
N GLU A 68 3.98 3.11 10.20
CA GLU A 68 3.48 4.45 10.43
C GLU A 68 3.50 5.28 9.15
N GLN A 69 4.57 5.16 8.34
CA GLN A 69 4.64 5.75 7.01
C GLN A 69 3.54 5.19 6.09
N ILE A 70 3.35 3.86 6.11
CA ILE A 70 2.29 3.22 5.34
C ILE A 70 0.89 3.65 5.82
N SER A 71 0.69 3.87 7.12
CA SER A 71 -0.56 4.42 7.64
C SER A 71 -0.86 5.77 7.02
N ALA A 72 0.11 6.70 7.02
CA ALA A 72 -0.10 8.03 6.45
C ALA A 72 -0.48 7.99 4.96
N VAL A 73 0.18 7.14 4.17
CA VAL A 73 -0.16 6.90 2.76
C VAL A 73 -1.58 6.33 2.62
N ALA A 74 -1.91 5.31 3.41
CA ALA A 74 -3.21 4.64 3.34
C ALA A 74 -4.36 5.53 3.81
N ASP A 75 -4.15 6.33 4.86
CA ASP A 75 -5.13 7.26 5.39
C ASP A 75 -5.43 8.37 4.37
N LEU A 76 -4.44 8.82 3.61
CA LEU A 76 -4.64 9.77 2.50
C LEU A 76 -5.52 9.18 1.40
N CYS A 77 -5.22 7.96 0.95
CA CYS A 77 -6.04 7.26 -0.02
C CYS A 77 -7.46 6.99 0.51
N THR A 78 -7.58 6.69 1.80
CA THR A 78 -8.87 6.47 2.48
C THR A 78 -9.70 7.75 2.52
N ALA A 79 -9.08 8.90 2.82
CA ALA A 79 -9.74 10.20 2.79
C ALA A 79 -10.27 10.53 1.37
N ILE A 80 -9.49 10.23 0.34
CA ILE A 80 -9.89 10.38 -1.07
C ILE A 80 -11.07 9.47 -1.42
N GLN A 81 -10.96 8.18 -1.14
CA GLN A 81 -12.00 7.21 -1.47
C GLN A 81 -13.33 7.57 -0.80
N ASN A 82 -13.29 7.90 0.49
CA ASN A 82 -14.48 8.14 1.29
C ASN A 82 -14.95 9.61 1.26
N GLN A 83 -14.28 10.46 0.49
CA GLN A 83 -14.57 11.90 0.39
C GLN A 83 -14.55 12.59 1.76
N ASP A 84 -13.62 12.17 2.63
CA ASP A 84 -13.55 12.55 4.05
C ASP A 84 -12.58 13.71 4.25
N GLY A 85 -13.09 14.94 4.20
CA GLY A 85 -12.31 16.15 4.43
C GLY A 85 -11.83 16.29 5.88
N GLY A 86 -12.56 15.71 6.83
CA GLY A 86 -12.16 15.67 8.25
C GLY A 86 -10.90 14.83 8.46
N LEU A 87 -10.86 13.63 7.88
CA LEU A 87 -9.66 12.80 7.89
C LEU A 87 -8.51 13.50 7.15
N TYR A 88 -8.76 14.06 5.97
CA TYR A 88 -7.75 14.77 5.18
C TYR A 88 -7.07 15.91 5.98
N ALA A 89 -7.85 16.73 6.67
CA ALA A 89 -7.33 17.83 7.47
C ALA A 89 -6.48 17.36 8.67
N VAL A 90 -6.71 16.15 9.20
CA VAL A 90 -5.93 15.59 10.32
C VAL A 90 -4.60 15.00 9.85
N ILE A 91 -4.60 14.35 8.70
CA ILE A 91 -3.43 13.63 8.18
C ILE A 91 -2.51 14.49 7.32
N THR A 92 -2.89 15.72 7.02
CA THR A 92 -2.05 16.70 6.33
C THR A 92 -1.41 17.65 7.35
N PRO A 93 -0.25 18.25 7.04
CA PRO A 93 0.33 19.27 7.89
C PRO A 93 -0.63 20.45 8.12
N GLU A 94 -0.56 21.06 9.30
CA GLU A 94 -1.40 22.21 9.66
C GLU A 94 -1.28 23.34 8.62
N GLY A 95 -2.42 23.89 8.21
CA GLY A 95 -2.51 24.92 7.19
C GLY A 95 -2.48 24.43 5.75
N TYR A 96 -2.08 23.17 5.48
CA TYR A 96 -2.03 22.65 4.10
C TYR A 96 -3.41 22.48 3.48
N ALA A 97 -4.34 21.84 4.20
CA ALA A 97 -5.71 21.66 3.71
C ALA A 97 -6.41 23.00 3.43
N ASP A 98 -6.23 23.98 4.32
CA ASP A 98 -6.79 25.33 4.14
C ASP A 98 -6.15 26.06 2.95
N TYR A 99 -4.84 25.92 2.73
CA TYR A 99 -4.16 26.44 1.55
C TYR A 99 -4.74 25.84 0.26
N GLN A 100 -4.94 24.53 0.22
CA GLN A 100 -5.51 23.86 -0.95
C GLN A 100 -6.94 24.34 -1.24
N VAL A 101 -7.79 24.41 -0.20
CA VAL A 101 -9.18 24.85 -0.31
C VAL A 101 -9.25 26.31 -0.77
N ASN A 102 -8.51 27.22 -0.14
CA ASN A 102 -8.70 28.66 -0.36
C ASN A 102 -7.88 29.18 -1.55
N GLU A 103 -6.62 28.78 -1.67
CA GLU A 103 -5.65 29.41 -2.57
C GLU A 103 -5.46 28.62 -3.88
N VAL A 104 -5.56 27.29 -3.85
CA VAL A 104 -5.33 26.45 -5.04
C VAL A 104 -6.62 26.22 -5.82
N TYR A 105 -7.67 25.78 -5.15
CA TYR A 105 -8.91 25.36 -5.82
C TYR A 105 -10.10 26.30 -5.60
N SER A 106 -10.06 27.14 -4.56
CA SER A 106 -11.16 28.04 -4.16
C SER A 106 -12.49 27.32 -3.90
N TYR A 107 -12.43 26.19 -3.19
CA TYR A 107 -13.62 25.47 -2.69
C TYR A 107 -14.17 26.12 -1.41
N GLU A 108 -15.41 25.83 -1.04
CA GLU A 108 -16.03 26.34 0.19
C GLU A 108 -15.56 25.56 1.44
N SER A 109 -15.08 24.32 1.27
CA SER A 109 -14.63 23.47 2.37
C SER A 109 -13.70 22.34 1.92
N THR A 110 -13.01 21.73 2.88
CA THR A 110 -12.20 20.52 2.66
C THR A 110 -13.05 19.35 2.17
N ASP A 111 -14.30 19.22 2.63
CA ASP A 111 -15.21 18.16 2.17
C ASP A 111 -15.54 18.32 0.67
N GLU A 112 -15.81 19.55 0.23
CA GLU A 112 -16.05 19.83 -1.19
C GLU A 112 -14.81 19.55 -2.04
N MET A 113 -13.63 19.93 -1.55
CA MET A 113 -12.37 19.58 -2.20
C MET A 113 -12.18 18.06 -2.32
N MET A 114 -12.47 17.31 -1.26
CA MET A 114 -12.37 15.85 -1.28
C MET A 114 -13.37 15.20 -2.24
N GLN A 115 -14.60 15.71 -2.31
CA GLN A 115 -15.58 15.27 -3.32
C GLN A 115 -15.09 15.54 -4.74
N ALA A 116 -14.48 16.70 -4.98
CA ALA A 116 -13.93 17.05 -6.29
C ALA A 116 -12.72 16.19 -6.67
N LEU A 117 -11.80 15.95 -5.74
CA LEU A 117 -10.66 15.05 -5.94
C LEU A 117 -11.11 13.62 -6.26
N HIS A 118 -12.04 13.09 -5.46
CA HIS A 118 -12.67 11.79 -5.73
C HIS A 118 -13.32 11.77 -7.12
N SER A 119 -14.12 12.78 -7.45
CA SER A 119 -14.80 12.88 -8.74
C SER A 119 -13.83 13.00 -9.92
N SER A 120 -12.66 13.62 -9.74
CA SER A 120 -11.61 13.70 -10.76
C SER A 120 -11.00 12.33 -11.04
N ILE A 121 -10.85 11.48 -10.02
CA ILE A 121 -10.37 10.11 -10.19
C ILE A 121 -11.48 9.25 -10.80
N ALA A 122 -12.72 9.39 -10.33
CA ALA A 122 -13.88 8.69 -10.86
C ALA A 122 -14.16 8.99 -12.35
N GLN A 123 -13.77 10.17 -12.84
CA GLN A 123 -13.84 10.49 -14.27
C GLN A 123 -12.95 9.58 -15.12
N ASN A 124 -11.84 9.06 -14.58
CA ASN A 124 -11.01 8.09 -15.27
C ASN A 124 -11.68 6.70 -15.35
N THR A 125 -12.59 6.38 -14.42
CA THR A 125 -13.31 5.10 -14.35
C THR A 125 -14.74 5.16 -14.92
N ALA A 126 -15.26 6.36 -15.21
CA ALA A 126 -16.64 6.64 -15.63
C ALA A 126 -17.74 6.23 -14.63
N GLU A 127 -17.36 5.82 -13.42
CA GLU A 127 -18.22 5.40 -12.31
C GLU A 127 -17.48 5.58 -10.97
N ASP A 128 -18.22 5.43 -9.86
CA ASP A 128 -17.65 5.37 -8.50
C ASP A 128 -16.62 4.22 -8.37
N PHE A 129 -15.61 4.40 -7.53
CA PHE A 129 -14.47 3.50 -7.43
C PHE A 129 -14.12 3.12 -5.99
N ASN A 130 -13.42 2.00 -5.85
CA ASN A 130 -12.72 1.63 -4.63
C ASN A 130 -11.25 1.35 -4.95
N PHE A 131 -10.35 1.68 -4.03
CA PHE A 131 -8.97 1.20 -4.09
C PHE A 131 -8.97 -0.31 -3.87
N SER A 132 -8.60 -1.06 -4.89
CA SER A 132 -8.40 -2.50 -4.82
C SER A 132 -7.01 -2.82 -4.28
N MET A 133 -6.04 -1.94 -4.55
CA MET A 133 -4.67 -1.97 -4.02
C MET A 133 -4.01 -0.60 -4.17
N VAL A 134 -3.27 -0.19 -3.14
CA VAL A 134 -2.22 0.84 -3.22
C VAL A 134 -0.87 0.13 -3.14
N LEU A 135 -0.07 0.20 -4.20
CA LEU A 135 1.24 -0.42 -4.26
C LEU A 135 2.32 0.65 -4.07
N VAL A 136 3.13 0.53 -3.02
CA VAL A 136 4.31 1.37 -2.82
C VAL A 136 5.46 0.77 -3.61
N ASN A 137 5.78 1.41 -4.73
CA ASN A 137 6.80 0.98 -5.69
C ASN A 137 8.20 1.54 -5.35
N GLY A 138 8.27 2.65 -4.64
CA GLY A 138 9.52 3.28 -4.27
C GLY A 138 9.38 4.23 -3.08
N VAL A 139 10.49 4.44 -2.39
CA VAL A 139 10.61 5.46 -1.34
C VAL A 139 12.00 6.11 -1.47
N SER A 140 12.04 7.44 -1.39
CA SER A 140 13.27 8.23 -1.34
C SER A 140 13.23 9.17 -0.14
N ASP A 141 14.32 9.25 0.62
CA ASP A 141 14.52 10.23 1.69
C ASP A 141 15.41 11.41 1.27
N ASP A 142 15.80 11.47 -0.01
CA ASP A 142 16.56 12.59 -0.54
C ASP A 142 15.65 13.80 -0.77
N ILE A 143 15.68 14.74 0.18
CA ILE A 143 14.93 15.99 0.14
C ILE A 143 15.23 16.82 -1.11
N HIS A 144 16.38 16.63 -1.78
CA HIS A 144 16.74 17.38 -3.00
C HIS A 144 16.21 16.75 -4.29
N PHE A 145 15.47 15.64 -4.19
CA PHE A 145 14.93 14.92 -5.32
C PHE A 145 13.41 15.06 -5.41
N GLY A 146 12.89 15.14 -6.64
CA GLY A 146 11.46 15.18 -6.92
C GLY A 146 10.78 16.44 -6.40
N GLY A 147 9.47 16.35 -6.12
CA GLY A 147 8.67 17.46 -5.60
C GLY A 147 8.76 17.66 -4.08
N LEU A 148 9.64 16.90 -3.39
CA LEU A 148 9.75 16.92 -1.93
C LEU A 148 10.33 18.25 -1.42
N VAL A 149 11.29 18.84 -2.14
CA VAL A 149 11.84 20.16 -1.80
C VAL A 149 10.77 21.24 -1.94
N GLU A 150 9.94 21.19 -2.97
CA GLU A 150 8.84 22.12 -3.18
C GLU A 150 7.76 21.96 -2.10
N ALA A 151 7.44 20.73 -1.71
CA ALA A 151 6.47 20.47 -0.64
C ALA A 151 6.94 21.02 0.71
N VAL A 152 8.22 20.82 1.07
CA VAL A 152 8.80 21.41 2.30
C VAL A 152 8.82 22.93 2.21
N ALA A 153 9.23 23.50 1.07
CA ALA A 153 9.28 24.95 0.87
C ALA A 153 7.88 25.58 0.95
N LEU A 154 6.86 24.92 0.39
CA LEU A 154 5.47 25.35 0.53
C LEU A 154 5.07 25.38 2.01
N MET A 155 5.35 24.32 2.75
CA MET A 155 5.00 24.27 4.17
C MET A 155 5.76 25.30 5.00
N ASP A 156 7.03 25.58 4.69
CA ASP A 156 7.77 26.66 5.33
C ASP A 156 7.17 28.03 5.02
N ASN A 157 6.66 28.27 3.80
CA ASN A 157 5.94 29.51 3.49
C ASN A 157 4.64 29.63 4.29
N LEU A 158 3.91 28.53 4.50
CA LEU A 158 2.66 28.52 5.27
C LEU A 158 2.90 28.66 6.78
N THR A 159 4.07 28.25 7.28
CA THR A 159 4.38 28.16 8.71
C THR A 159 5.48 29.12 9.18
N GLU A 160 5.81 30.14 8.37
CA GLU A 160 6.89 31.08 8.66
C GLU A 160 8.26 30.40 8.94
N ASN A 161 8.56 29.33 8.21
CA ASN A 161 9.75 28.47 8.30
C ASN A 161 9.82 27.60 9.58
N GLN A 162 8.68 27.34 10.23
CA GLN A 162 8.64 26.46 11.40
C GLN A 162 8.52 24.98 11.04
N PHE A 163 8.00 24.65 9.85
CA PHE A 163 7.79 23.27 9.44
C PHE A 163 9.10 22.51 9.33
N SER A 164 10.03 22.95 8.47
CA SER A 164 11.34 22.29 8.28
C SER A 164 12.17 22.26 9.57
N ALA A 165 12.03 23.27 10.43
CA ALA A 165 12.71 23.33 11.73
C ALA A 165 12.23 22.26 12.73
N SER A 166 10.99 21.78 12.59
CA SER A 166 10.38 20.78 13.47
C SER A 166 10.37 19.37 12.87
N MET A 167 10.68 19.23 11.59
CA MET A 167 10.63 17.98 10.85
C MET A 167 11.72 17.01 11.33
N LEU A 168 11.33 15.75 11.56
CA LEU A 168 12.20 14.64 11.95
C LEU A 168 12.59 13.76 10.76
N GLY A 169 11.79 13.76 9.70
CA GLY A 169 12.03 13.02 8.47
C GLY A 169 11.06 13.42 7.37
N ALA A 170 11.46 13.19 6.12
CA ALA A 170 10.70 13.50 4.93
C ALA A 170 10.99 12.44 3.87
N TRP A 171 9.96 11.98 3.17
CA TRP A 171 10.07 10.92 2.17
C TRP A 171 9.15 11.19 0.99
N ASP A 172 9.62 10.88 -0.21
CA ASP A 172 8.84 10.81 -1.43
C ASP A 172 8.49 9.34 -1.70
N PHE A 173 7.20 9.01 -1.63
CA PHE A 173 6.66 7.70 -1.95
C PHE A 173 6.14 7.69 -3.39
N THR A 174 6.71 6.84 -4.22
CA THR A 174 6.13 6.51 -5.53
C THR A 174 5.13 5.38 -5.35
N VAL A 175 3.86 5.66 -5.64
CA VAL A 175 2.74 4.73 -5.46
C VAL A 175 2.01 4.50 -6.78
N GLU A 176 1.50 3.28 -6.91
CA GLU A 176 0.60 2.86 -7.97
C GLU A 176 -0.78 2.58 -7.34
N TRP A 177 -1.82 3.11 -7.97
CA TRP A 177 -3.19 2.96 -7.53
C TRP A 177 -3.94 2.02 -8.46
N ASP A 178 -4.38 0.89 -7.93
CA ASP A 178 -5.33 -0.01 -8.59
C ASP A 178 -6.73 0.29 -8.05
N PHE A 179 -7.63 0.61 -8.97
CA PHE A 179 -9.03 0.90 -8.70
C PHE A 179 -9.90 -0.22 -9.22
N THR A 180 -10.90 -0.64 -8.45
CA THR A 180 -12.03 -1.41 -8.95
C THR A 180 -13.27 -0.52 -9.08
N TYR A 181 -14.06 -0.77 -10.13
CA TYR A 181 -15.30 -0.08 -10.44
C TYR A 181 -16.29 -1.03 -11.12
N GLU A 182 -17.52 -0.58 -11.39
CA GLU A 182 -18.62 -1.45 -11.88
C GLU A 182 -18.82 -2.69 -10.99
N ASN A 183 -19.06 -2.50 -9.68
CA ASN A 183 -19.20 -3.58 -8.69
C ASN A 183 -18.03 -4.60 -8.72
N ASP A 184 -16.80 -4.10 -8.76
CA ASP A 184 -15.55 -4.89 -8.77
C ASP A 184 -15.36 -5.78 -10.00
N THR A 185 -16.04 -5.50 -11.10
CA THR A 185 -15.89 -6.29 -12.35
C THR A 185 -14.88 -5.71 -13.32
N LYS A 186 -14.54 -4.43 -13.17
CA LYS A 186 -13.50 -3.75 -13.95
C LYS A 186 -12.43 -3.19 -13.02
N SER A 187 -11.22 -3.06 -13.55
CA SER A 187 -10.13 -2.38 -12.88
C SER A 187 -9.35 -1.48 -13.82
N THR A 188 -8.72 -0.46 -13.24
CA THR A 188 -7.77 0.41 -13.92
C THR A 188 -6.62 0.73 -12.97
N ILE A 189 -5.45 0.95 -13.55
CA ILE A 189 -4.24 1.28 -12.81
C ILE A 189 -3.86 2.71 -13.16
N VAL A 190 -3.47 3.47 -12.15
CA VAL A 190 -2.83 4.77 -12.28
C VAL A 190 -1.44 4.67 -11.66
N ASP A 191 -0.44 4.68 -12.53
CA ASP A 191 0.97 4.53 -12.17
C ASP A 191 1.59 5.86 -11.72
N GLU A 192 2.73 5.76 -11.04
CA GLU A 192 3.66 6.87 -10.74
C GLU A 192 3.04 8.08 -10.04
N GLN A 193 2.17 7.84 -9.05
CA GLN A 193 1.70 8.91 -8.16
C GLN A 193 2.75 9.17 -7.07
N HIS A 194 2.95 10.44 -6.72
CA HIS A 194 3.87 10.84 -5.66
C HIS A 194 3.09 11.25 -4.41
N ILE A 195 3.47 10.69 -3.26
CA ILE A 195 2.96 11.06 -1.95
C ILE A 195 4.14 11.44 -1.06
N TYR A 196 4.14 12.66 -0.56
CA TYR A 196 5.15 13.14 0.36
C TYR A 196 4.72 12.83 1.79
N VAL A 197 5.55 12.10 2.52
CA VAL A 197 5.31 11.74 3.92
C VAL A 197 6.29 12.49 4.79
N PHE A 198 5.79 13.17 5.82
CA PHE A 198 6.58 13.95 6.77
C PHE A 198 6.41 13.40 8.17
N GLN A 199 7.51 13.27 8.90
CA GLN A 199 7.49 12.98 10.32
C GLN A 199 7.79 14.26 11.11
N THR A 200 6.97 14.53 12.11
CA THR A 200 7.18 15.60 13.10
C THR A 200 7.04 15.01 14.52
N PRO A 201 7.26 15.78 15.59
CA PRO A 201 6.95 15.35 16.95
C PRO A 201 5.48 14.98 17.18
N ASN A 202 4.57 15.50 16.36
CA ASN A 202 3.12 15.29 16.49
C ASN A 202 2.61 14.05 15.73
N GLY A 203 3.42 13.46 14.86
CA GLY A 203 3.04 12.28 14.10
C GLY A 203 3.56 12.30 12.67
N TYR A 204 2.97 11.43 11.85
CA TYR A 204 3.20 11.36 10.42
C TYR A 204 2.08 12.06 9.67
N TYR A 205 2.45 12.82 8.65
CA TYR A 205 1.54 13.53 7.77
C TYR A 205 1.84 13.16 6.32
N ALA A 206 0.82 13.21 5.47
CA ALA A 206 0.93 12.93 4.04
C ALA A 206 0.43 14.11 3.21
N MET A 207 1.07 14.37 2.08
CA MET A 207 0.67 15.36 1.07
C MET A 207 0.79 14.75 -0.33
N MET A 208 -0.07 15.22 -1.23
CA MET A 208 0.02 15.02 -2.68
C MET A 208 0.26 16.37 -3.34
#